data_AF-A0A970V344-F1
#
_entry.id   AF-A0A970V344-F1
#
_cell.length_a   1.000
_cell.length_b   1.000
_cell.length_c   1.000
_cell.angle_alpha   90.00
_cell.angle_beta   90.00
_cell.angle_gamma   90.00
#
_symmetry.space_group_name_H-M   'P 1'
#
loop_
_entity.id
_entity.type
_entity.pdbx_description
1 polymer ?
#
loop_
_entity_poly.entity_id
_entity_poly.type
_entity_poly.pdbx_seq_one_letter_code
_entity_poly.pdbx_strand_id
1 'polypeptide(L)'
;SPDPACNPYLAFAAMLAAGLEGIKNQYECPRATEENVYAMSEEERAERGIGSLPTDLITAIEVAEQSDLLKRCLGEEMHGKLIDNKKIEWEHYHTQVSDWELQNYLPLL
;
A
#
# COMPACT_ATOMS: atom_id res chain seq x y z
N SER A 1 -1.35 5.55 -3.08
CA SER A 1 -1.02 6.75 -3.86
C SER A 1 0.44 7.09 -3.68
N PRO A 2 1.16 7.59 -4.70
CA PRO A 2 2.58 7.90 -4.55
C PRO A 2 2.80 9.16 -3.71
N ASP A 3 3.92 9.18 -3.01
CA ASP A 3 4.45 10.33 -2.28
C ASP A 3 5.93 10.57 -2.68
N PRO A 4 6.56 11.68 -2.27
CA PRO A 4 7.95 11.98 -2.64
C PRO A 4 9.02 11.02 -2.08
N ALA A 5 8.69 10.16 -1.11
CA ALA A 5 9.62 9.15 -0.60
C ALA A 5 9.72 7.93 -1.55
N CYS A 6 8.78 7.79 -2.48
CA CYS A 6 8.82 6.73 -3.49
C CYS A 6 10.00 6.92 -4.45
N ASN A 7 10.59 5.81 -4.89
CA ASN A 7 11.46 5.84 -6.07
C ASN A 7 10.61 6.17 -7.30
N PRO A 8 10.85 7.30 -8.00
CA PRO A 8 9.97 7.75 -9.07
C PRO A 8 9.92 6.78 -10.25
N TYR A 9 11.03 6.10 -10.55
CA TYR A 9 11.09 5.12 -11.64
C TYR A 9 10.22 3.91 -11.36
N LEU A 10 10.29 3.38 -10.13
CA LEU A 10 9.49 2.23 -9.73
C LEU A 10 8.00 2.58 -9.64
N ALA A 11 7.70 3.76 -9.10
CA ALA A 11 6.33 4.25 -9.01
C ALA A 11 5.70 4.41 -10.40
N PHE A 12 6.39 5.07 -11.34
CA PHE A 12 5.88 5.24 -12.70
C PHE A 12 5.77 3.90 -13.45
N ALA A 13 6.73 2.99 -13.29
CA ALA A 13 6.65 1.66 -13.89
C ALA A 13 5.41 0.90 -13.41
N ALA A 14 5.18 0.85 -12.09
CA ALA A 14 4.03 0.16 -11.51
C ALA A 14 2.69 0.77 -11.93
N MET A 15 2.57 2.10 -11.91
CA MET A 15 1.35 2.80 -12.34
C MET A 15 1.06 2.57 -13.83
N LEU A 16 2.09 2.65 -14.69
CA LEU A 16 1.94 2.40 -16.11
C LEU A 16 1.53 0.94 -16.37
N ALA A 17 2.16 -0.02 -15.70
CA ALA A 17 1.82 -1.43 -15.84
C ALA A 17 0.37 -1.71 -15.43
N ALA A 18 -0.10 -1.14 -14.31
CA ALA A 18 -1.49 -1.25 -13.88
C ALA A 18 -2.48 -0.68 -14.90
N GLY A 19 -2.19 0.50 -15.45
CA GLY A 19 -3.01 1.10 -16.50
C GLY A 19 -3.07 0.26 -17.77
N LEU A 20 -1.93 -0.27 -18.21
CA LEU A 20 -1.85 -1.12 -19.40
C LEU A 20 -2.56 -2.47 -19.20
N GLU A 21 -2.48 -3.07 -18.01
CA GLU A 21 -3.20 -4.30 -17.68
C GLU A 21 -4.72 -4.09 -17.77
N GLY A 22 -5.22 -2.95 -17.26
CA GLY A 22 -6.63 -2.58 -17.36
C GLY A 22 -7.11 -2.39 -18.79
N ILE A 23 -6.33 -1.72 -19.64
CA ILE A 23 -6.65 -1.54 -21.07
C ILE A 23 -6.63 -2.88 -21.80
N LYS A 24 -5.58 -3.69 -21.61
CA LYS A 24 -5.40 -4.96 -22.31
C LYS A 24 -6.52 -5.95 -22.01
N ASN A 25 -6.95 -6.01 -20.75
CA ASN A 25 -7.98 -6.95 -20.30
C ASN A 25 -9.38 -6.35 -20.23
N GLN A 26 -9.56 -5.09 -20.65
CA GLN A 26 -10.84 -4.38 -20.67
C GLN A 26 -11.56 -4.41 -19.30
N TYR A 27 -10.84 -4.09 -18.23
CA TYR A 27 -11.44 -4.06 -16.89
C TYR A 27 -12.57 -3.03 -16.82
N GLU A 28 -13.66 -3.41 -16.15
CA GLU A 28 -14.78 -2.51 -15.90
C GLU A 28 -14.34 -1.42 -14.91
N CYS A 29 -14.52 -0.16 -15.30
CA CYS A 29 -14.25 0.97 -14.42
C CYS A 29 -15.47 1.19 -13.51
N PRO A 30 -15.30 1.16 -12.18
CA PRO A 30 -16.42 1.42 -11.28
C PRO A 30 -16.95 2.85 -11.48
N ARG A 31 -18.21 3.06 -11.09
CA ARG A 31 -18.80 4.42 -11.11
C ARG A 31 -18.00 5.36 -10.20
N ALA A 32 -17.84 6.59 -10.66
CA ALA A 32 -17.23 7.64 -9.86
C ALA A 32 -18.01 7.82 -8.55
N THR A 33 -17.29 7.92 -7.43
CA THR A 33 -17.87 8.28 -6.14
C THR A 33 -17.87 9.81 -6.03
N GLU A 34 -19.06 10.42 -6.04
CA GLU A 34 -19.22 11.89 -5.99
C GLU A 34 -19.34 12.43 -4.56
N GLU A 35 -19.52 11.54 -3.58
CA GLU A 35 -19.72 11.87 -2.18
C GLU A 35 -18.41 11.91 -1.39
N ASN A 36 -18.42 12.59 -0.25
CA ASN A 36 -17.25 12.65 0.63
C ASN A 36 -17.02 11.31 1.34
N VAL A 37 -16.07 10.51 0.85
CA VAL A 37 -15.69 9.21 1.40
C VAL A 37 -15.23 9.29 2.86
N TYR A 38 -14.66 10.43 3.30
CA TYR A 38 -14.24 10.63 4.70
C TYR A 38 -15.41 10.78 5.68
N ALA A 39 -16.59 11.15 5.18
CA ALA A 39 -17.79 11.27 6.01
C ALA A 39 -18.58 9.95 6.11
N MET A 40 -18.23 8.95 5.29
CA MET A 40 -18.91 7.65 5.28
C MET A 40 -18.45 6.77 6.44
N SER A 41 -19.37 5.97 6.97
CA SER A 41 -19.04 4.88 7.87
C SER A 41 -18.27 3.77 7.12
N GLU A 42 -17.65 2.85 7.86
CA GLU A 42 -16.99 1.70 7.26
C GLU A 42 -17.98 0.75 6.56
N GLU A 43 -19.17 0.60 7.15
CA GLU A 43 -20.28 -0.19 6.58
C GLU A 43 -20.76 0.41 5.25
N GLU A 44 -20.97 1.72 5.20
CA GLU A 44 -21.39 2.43 3.97
C GLU A 44 -20.35 2.31 2.85
N ARG A 45 -19.05 2.36 3.19
CA ARG A 45 -17.98 2.14 2.21
C ARG A 45 -18.00 0.70 1.68
N ALA A 46 -18.17 -0.27 2.57
CA ALA A 46 -18.21 -1.69 2.20
C ALA A 46 -19.40 -2.01 1.29
N GLU A 47 -20.60 -1.50 1.61
CA GLU A 47 -21.81 -1.68 0.79
C GLU A 47 -21.65 -1.13 -0.63
N ARG A 48 -20.85 -0.07 -0.78
CA ARG A 48 -20.56 0.58 -2.07
C ARG A 48 -19.34 0.02 -2.78
N GLY A 49 -18.68 -1.00 -2.21
CA GLY A 49 -17.46 -1.60 -2.77
C GLY A 49 -16.25 -0.67 -2.74
N ILE A 50 -16.21 0.30 -1.85
CA ILE A 50 -15.10 1.23 -1.68
C ILE A 50 -14.08 0.61 -0.74
N GLY A 51 -13.03 0.01 -1.31
CA GLY A 51 -11.91 -0.55 -0.54
C GLY A 51 -11.00 0.52 0.05
N SER A 52 -10.41 0.21 1.21
CA SER A 52 -9.35 1.03 1.82
C SER A 52 -7.98 0.57 1.33
N LEU A 53 -7.04 1.51 1.22
CA LEU A 53 -5.62 1.18 1.03
C LEU A 53 -5.05 0.55 2.32
N PRO A 54 -3.94 -0.20 2.20
CA PRO A 54 -3.19 -0.68 3.36
C PRO A 54 -2.89 0.47 4.34
N THR A 55 -3.09 0.22 5.63
CA THR A 55 -2.97 1.23 6.70
C THR A 55 -1.54 1.40 7.20
N ASP A 56 -0.68 0.43 6.90
CA ASP A 56 0.71 0.39 7.34
C ASP A 56 1.60 -0.27 6.28
N LEU A 57 2.91 -0.22 6.52
CA LEU A 57 3.89 -0.73 5.59
C LEU A 57 3.82 -2.26 5.45
N ILE A 58 3.57 -3.01 6.53
CA ILE A 58 3.57 -4.48 6.47
C ILE A 58 2.40 -5.01 5.63
N THR A 59 1.20 -4.46 5.82
CA THR A 59 0.03 -4.81 5.00
C THR A 59 0.23 -4.43 3.53
N ALA A 60 0.92 -3.31 3.25
CA ALA A 60 1.28 -2.94 1.88
C ALA A 60 2.30 -3.90 1.25
N ILE A 61 3.28 -4.37 2.02
CA ILE A 61 4.28 -5.37 1.59
C ILE A 61 3.59 -6.69 1.26
N GLU A 62 2.69 -7.17 2.11
CA GLU A 62 1.97 -8.44 1.90
C GLU A 62 1.15 -8.42 0.59
N VAL A 63 0.43 -7.33 0.34
CA VAL A 63 -0.32 -7.12 -0.91
C VAL A 63 0.63 -7.08 -2.11
N ALA A 64 1.77 -6.39 -1.99
CA ALA A 64 2.75 -6.29 -3.06
C ALA A 64 3.43 -7.63 -3.36
N GLU A 65 3.70 -8.44 -2.33
CA GLU A 65 4.33 -9.76 -2.43
C GLU A 65 3.45 -10.76 -3.20
N GLN A 66 2.13 -10.66 -3.02
CA GLN A 66 1.14 -11.48 -3.71
C GLN A 66 0.78 -10.97 -5.12
N SER A 67 1.30 -9.80 -5.54
CA SER A 67 0.93 -9.19 -6.82
C SER A 67 1.73 -9.77 -8.00
N ASP A 68 1.06 -10.60 -8.81
CA ASP A 68 1.64 -11.10 -10.07
C ASP A 68 1.92 -9.99 -11.07
N LEU A 69 1.12 -8.91 -11.06
CA LEU A 69 1.34 -7.75 -11.91
C LEU A 69 2.67 -7.06 -11.56
N LEU A 70 2.94 -6.85 -10.27
CA LEU A 70 4.20 -6.24 -9.83
C LEU A 70 5.40 -7.13 -10.14
N LYS A 71 5.28 -8.45 -9.95
CA LYS A 71 6.32 -9.43 -10.34
C LYS A 71 6.65 -9.34 -11.83
N ARG A 72 5.63 -9.30 -12.70
CA ARG A 72 5.84 -9.14 -14.15
C ARG A 72 6.41 -7.77 -14.51
N CYS A 73 5.97 -6.71 -13.84
CA CYS A 73 6.39 -5.34 -14.10
C CYS A 73 7.86 -5.10 -13.75
N LEU A 74 8.30 -5.58 -12.59
CA LEU A 74 9.63 -5.30 -12.04
C LEU A 74 10.64 -6.41 -12.37
N GLY A 75 10.15 -7.61 -12.69
CA GLY A 75 10.95 -8.82 -12.77
C GLY A 75 11.06 -9.50 -11.40
N GLU A 76 11.13 -10.83 -11.41
CA GLU A 76 11.12 -11.68 -10.21
C GLU A 76 12.22 -11.30 -9.20
N GLU A 77 13.45 -11.11 -9.67
CA GLU A 77 14.59 -10.80 -8.80
C GLU A 77 14.45 -9.41 -8.15
N MET A 78 14.04 -8.40 -8.92
CA MET A 78 13.88 -7.04 -8.40
C MET A 78 12.72 -6.98 -7.41
N HIS A 79 11.58 -7.59 -7.76
CA HIS A 79 10.41 -7.70 -6.90
C HIS A 79 10.79 -8.32 -5.55
N GLY A 80 11.46 -9.48 -5.56
CA GLY A 80 11.92 -10.14 -4.33
C GLY A 80 12.83 -9.23 -3.48
N LYS A 81 13.84 -8.61 -4.10
CA LYS A 81 14.74 -7.69 -3.38
C LYS A 81 14.04 -6.47 -2.81
N LEU A 82 13.03 -5.93 -3.51
CA LEU A 82 12.24 -4.81 -3.03
C LEU A 82 11.44 -5.21 -1.78
N ILE A 83 10.79 -6.38 -1.82
CA ILE A 83 10.02 -6.93 -0.70
C ILE A 83 10.94 -7.17 0.50
N ASP A 84 12.07 -7.85 0.30
CA ASP A 84 13.03 -8.14 1.37
C ASP A 84 13.56 -6.87 2.04
N ASN A 85 13.93 -5.86 1.23
CA ASN A 85 14.41 -4.58 1.75
C ASN A 85 13.34 -3.89 2.61
N LYS A 86 12.08 -3.88 2.15
CA LYS A 86 10.99 -3.25 2.87
C LYS A 86 10.56 -4.01 4.13
N LYS A 87 10.71 -5.34 4.16
CA LYS A 87 10.54 -6.14 5.39
C LYS A 87 11.59 -5.76 6.44
N ILE A 88 12.85 -5.59 6.03
CA ILE A 88 13.93 -5.13 6.93
C ILE A 88 13.63 -3.74 7.49
N GLU A 89 13.16 -2.81 6.65
CA GLU A 89 12.76 -1.47 7.08
C GLU A 89 11.64 -1.52 8.12
N TRP A 90 10.61 -2.33 7.88
CA TRP A 90 9.50 -2.49 8.81
C TRP A 90 9.95 -3.09 10.16
N GLU A 91 10.74 -4.17 10.14
CA GLU A 91 11.29 -4.78 11.37
C GLU A 91 12.10 -3.77 12.18
N HIS A 92 12.92 -2.96 11.49
CA HIS A 92 13.73 -1.94 12.15
C HIS A 92 12.86 -0.86 12.82
N TYR A 93 11.74 -0.48 12.22
CA TYR A 93 10.82 0.51 12.79
C TYR A 93 9.96 -0.08 13.91
N HIS A 94 9.36 -1.25 13.70
CA HIS A 94 8.41 -1.87 14.62
C HIS A 94 9.03 -2.28 15.96
N THR A 95 10.33 -2.56 15.97
CA THR A 95 11.08 -2.92 17.18
C THR A 95 11.56 -1.72 17.99
N GLN A 96 11.36 -0.48 17.51
CA GLN A 96 11.73 0.72 18.26
C GLN A 96 10.71 1.03 19.34
N VAL A 97 11.21 1.48 20.50
CA VAL A 97 10.36 2.12 21.51
C VAL A 97 10.35 3.62 21.20
N SER A 98 9.18 4.12 20.85
CA SER A 98 8.98 5.52 20.49
C SER A 98 8.93 6.44 21.71
N ASP A 99 9.27 7.71 21.51
CA ASP A 99 9.13 8.74 22.54
C ASP A 99 7.69 8.86 23.06
N TRP A 100 6.71 8.62 22.18
CA TRP A 100 5.30 8.59 22.57
C TRP A 100 5.03 7.47 23.57
N GLU A 101 5.52 6.26 23.34
CA GLU A 101 5.34 5.13 24.27
C GLU A 101 6.03 5.40 25.61
N LEU A 102 7.24 5.96 25.59
CA LEU A 102 7.95 6.36 26.81
C LEU A 102 7.14 7.37 27.62
N GLN A 103 6.60 8.41 26.96
CA GLN A 103 5.83 9.46 27.63
C GLN A 103 4.50 8.97 28.22
N ASN A 104 3.87 7.95 27.60
CA ASN A 104 2.56 7.47 28.04
C ASN A 104 2.65 6.32 29.06
N TYR A 105 3.62 5.42 28.92
CA TYR A 105 3.69 4.21 29.74
C TYR A 105 4.69 4.31 30.91
N LEU A 106 5.80 5.05 30.76
CA LEU A 106 6.79 5.17 31.83
C LEU A 106 6.24 5.84 33.10
N PRO A 107 5.39 6.89 33.05
CA PRO A 107 4.84 7.52 34.26
C PRO A 107 3.77 6.67 34.98
N LEU A 108 3.27 5.59 34.36
CA LEU A 108 2.28 4.68 34.94
C LEU A 108 2.93 3.54 35.74
N LEU A 109 4.26 3.42 35.69
CA LEU A 109 5.08 2.46 36.45
C LEU A 109 5.54 3.06 37.78
#